data_AF-A0A224YVP8-F1
#
_entry.id   AF-A0A224YVP8-F1
#
_cell.length_a   1.000
_cell.length_b   1.000
_cell.length_c   1.000
_cell.angle_alpha   90.00
_cell.angle_beta   90.00
_cell.angle_gamma   90.00
#
_symmetry.space_group_name_H-M   'P 1'
#
loop_
_entity.id
_entity.type
_entity.pdbx_description
1 polymer ?
#
loop_
_entity_poly.entity_id
_entity_poly.type
_entity_poly.pdbx_seq_one_letter_code
_entity_poly.pdbx_strand_id
1 'polypeptide(L)'
;MGIQGLQTYLETLVHGGCTFIDIAKEARKHAVYCPAGTKPTIVVDGLCLIRWLYSRTNDYIFGGPWNYLVHTFVGLVRSFQERGIDLVFFFDGSVCGAKVEEWRSRREKKCQEIMKTFEKLRAGCWTGGDRNFTCPNGTAHTLCFMVRHLTSCKVFYAIEECDTEVCRYAESHYECFAILGQDTDFAIFNLRVLYLSCLHLDVDRLHTRAYSSEALARQLCLHRELLPLFACLAGNDTVSKEQLRSFHHSLGSAPYSWNRHAYLFEKIAAVIRQKGWRAIPDISMARCIGVDLDLLLKGVRMYDTKEECCELAVPVGIEQTSWCLAVQMYKQAQMPPFVLQVLYGREIFLGETMEQPIANLPAHICFRSVRQRIYWVLFKGDNSVIITEHVTYPGDIGILDEAVPSAPMQIEGGVPQLCHLWSDPSLEIMRWRLFCGCLQMERQIGQLRMLPSSYVVFCCTLHHLFLARVIGERELCSLILQCILPHETRLKLSERQIPNSQINADLVSISTYVMIGIQCVTMALSVCGQPSPMESAAPWLCFDGKLFHLIHRDLNELRASFSSLLQHDADLLHLYSNLWYIVTSRRPPHPPLRF
;
A
#
# COMPACT_ATOMS: atom_id res chain seq x y z
N MET A 1 -2.39 -14.01 -6.82
CA MET A 1 -3.39 -13.08 -7.33
C MET A 1 -3.71 -13.50 -8.77
N GLY A 2 -4.86 -13.08 -9.30
CA GLY A 2 -5.45 -13.58 -10.53
C GLY A 2 -5.93 -15.04 -10.46
N ILE A 3 -5.85 -15.74 -11.58
CA ILE A 3 -6.37 -17.11 -11.77
C ILE A 3 -5.68 -18.13 -10.87
N GLN A 4 -6.40 -18.55 -9.83
CA GLN A 4 -5.91 -19.51 -8.85
C GLN A 4 -5.50 -20.86 -9.49
N GLY A 5 -4.22 -21.21 -9.30
CA GLY A 5 -3.60 -22.44 -9.79
C GLY A 5 -2.80 -22.28 -11.08
N LEU A 6 -2.94 -21.13 -11.78
CA LEU A 6 -2.32 -20.93 -13.09
C LEU A 6 -0.78 -20.85 -13.03
N GLN A 7 -0.22 -20.18 -12.02
CA GLN A 7 1.24 -20.12 -11.85
C GLN A 7 1.84 -21.53 -11.72
N THR A 8 1.31 -22.35 -10.81
CA THR A 8 1.77 -23.73 -10.63
C THR A 8 1.61 -24.54 -11.92
N TYR A 9 0.50 -24.37 -12.65
CA TYR A 9 0.28 -25.02 -13.93
C TYR A 9 1.36 -24.67 -14.97
N LEU A 10 1.66 -23.37 -15.12
CA LEU A 10 2.71 -22.86 -16.02
C LEU A 10 4.10 -23.38 -15.66
N GLU A 11 4.41 -23.46 -14.36
CA GLU A 11 5.74 -23.87 -13.89
C GLU A 11 5.98 -25.38 -13.95
N THR A 12 4.91 -26.20 -13.89
CA THR A 12 5.05 -27.65 -13.70
C THR A 12 4.60 -28.49 -14.88
N LEU A 13 3.58 -28.07 -15.62
CA LEU A 13 2.94 -28.89 -16.65
C LEU A 13 3.05 -28.32 -18.07
N VAL A 14 3.14 -26.99 -18.21
CA VAL A 14 3.24 -26.33 -19.51
C VAL A 14 4.70 -26.36 -19.98
N HIS A 15 5.00 -27.12 -21.03
CA HIS A 15 6.35 -27.14 -21.60
C HIS A 15 6.72 -25.76 -22.17
N GLY A 16 7.75 -25.13 -21.60
CA GLY A 16 8.13 -23.75 -21.92
C GLY A 16 7.17 -22.68 -21.36
N GLY A 17 6.28 -23.05 -20.43
CA GLY A 17 5.36 -22.14 -19.75
C GLY A 17 6.05 -21.09 -18.89
N CYS A 18 7.19 -21.45 -18.31
CA CYS A 18 8.12 -20.51 -17.70
C CYS A 18 9.57 -20.79 -18.13
N THR A 19 10.37 -19.74 -18.30
CA THR A 19 11.81 -19.83 -18.60
C THR A 19 12.60 -18.94 -17.66
N PHE A 20 13.81 -19.37 -17.29
CA PHE A 20 14.73 -18.53 -16.53
C PHE A 20 15.50 -17.62 -17.49
N ILE A 21 15.47 -16.31 -17.26
CA ILE A 21 16.04 -15.32 -18.16
C ILE A 21 17.03 -14.39 -17.45
N ASP A 22 17.98 -13.87 -18.22
CA ASP A 22 18.84 -12.74 -17.87
C ASP A 22 18.16 -11.46 -18.36
N ILE A 23 17.67 -10.64 -17.43
CA ILE A 23 16.91 -9.44 -17.74
C ILE A 23 17.78 -8.44 -18.50
N ALA A 24 19.07 -8.32 -18.14
CA ALA A 24 19.98 -7.40 -18.80
C ALA A 24 20.27 -7.83 -20.24
N LYS A 25 20.31 -9.13 -20.51
CA LYS A 25 20.43 -9.66 -21.87
C LYS A 25 19.20 -9.33 -22.72
N GLU A 26 17.99 -9.50 -22.18
CA GLU A 26 16.77 -9.15 -22.90
C GLU A 26 16.64 -7.64 -23.12
N ALA A 27 17.04 -6.82 -22.14
CA ALA A 27 17.11 -5.37 -22.30
C ALA A 27 18.05 -4.94 -23.44
N ARG A 28 19.24 -5.55 -23.54
CA ARG A 28 20.19 -5.26 -24.64
C ARG A 28 19.63 -5.63 -26.01
N LYS A 29 18.88 -6.72 -26.11
CA LYS A 29 18.19 -7.08 -27.36
C LYS A 29 17.10 -6.05 -27.70
N HIS A 30 16.36 -5.58 -26.68
CA HIS A 30 15.28 -4.60 -26.88
C HIS A 30 15.78 -3.19 -27.19
N ALA A 31 17.00 -2.85 -26.77
CA ALA A 31 17.56 -1.50 -26.93
C ALA A 31 17.52 -0.96 -28.37
N VAL A 32 17.60 -1.84 -29.38
CA VAL A 32 17.55 -1.47 -30.81
C VAL A 32 16.16 -0.97 -31.24
N TYR A 33 15.11 -1.35 -30.52
CA TYR A 33 13.72 -0.97 -30.80
C TYR A 33 13.26 0.24 -29.99
N CYS A 34 14.11 0.76 -29.09
CA CYS A 34 13.76 1.89 -28.24
C CYS A 34 13.71 3.20 -29.07
N PRO A 35 12.69 4.05 -28.86
CA PRO A 35 12.65 5.41 -29.40
C PRO A 35 13.91 6.22 -29.05
N ALA A 36 14.24 7.20 -29.88
CA ALA A 36 15.41 8.05 -29.67
C ALA A 36 15.37 8.73 -28.29
N GLY A 37 16.46 8.62 -27.53
CA GLY A 37 16.59 9.21 -26.19
C GLY A 37 15.95 8.41 -25.06
N THR A 38 15.37 7.24 -25.34
CA THR A 38 14.80 6.34 -24.34
C THR A 38 15.69 5.11 -24.08
N LYS A 39 15.41 4.38 -23.01
CA LYS A 39 16.11 3.15 -22.62
C LYS A 39 15.11 2.00 -22.45
N PRO A 40 15.56 0.74 -22.57
CA PRO A 40 14.73 -0.41 -22.23
C PRO A 40 14.08 -0.22 -20.86
N THR A 41 12.75 -0.26 -20.83
CA THR A 41 11.96 0.05 -19.65
C THR A 41 11.18 -1.16 -19.17
N ILE A 42 11.08 -1.33 -17.86
CA ILE A 42 10.20 -2.32 -17.22
C ILE A 42 9.10 -1.59 -16.48
N VAL A 43 7.86 -1.97 -16.74
CA VAL A 43 6.70 -1.52 -15.97
C VAL A 43 6.53 -2.45 -14.77
N VAL A 44 6.40 -1.90 -13.58
CA VAL A 44 6.38 -2.65 -12.32
C VAL A 44 5.03 -2.45 -11.65
N ASP A 45 4.34 -3.55 -11.38
CA ASP A 45 3.28 -3.55 -10.36
C ASP A 45 3.96 -3.34 -9.00
N GLY A 46 3.80 -2.15 -8.42
CA GLY A 46 4.51 -1.74 -7.22
C GLY A 46 4.20 -2.61 -6.00
N LEU A 47 2.96 -3.07 -5.85
CA LEU A 47 2.55 -3.81 -4.66
C LEU A 47 3.10 -5.24 -4.64
N CYS A 48 3.43 -5.81 -5.80
CA CYS A 48 4.04 -7.15 -5.87
C CYS A 48 5.39 -7.23 -5.12
N LEU A 49 6.13 -6.12 -5.05
CA LEU A 49 7.44 -6.04 -4.39
C LEU A 49 7.38 -6.17 -2.88
N ILE A 50 6.23 -5.95 -2.25
CA ILE A 50 6.11 -5.96 -0.79
C ILE A 50 6.59 -7.29 -0.22
N ARG A 51 6.12 -8.42 -0.75
CA ARG A 51 6.54 -9.74 -0.27
C ARG A 51 8.02 -10.00 -0.49
N TRP A 52 8.57 -9.53 -1.61
CA TRP A 52 9.98 -9.65 -1.92
C TRP A 52 10.85 -8.84 -0.95
N LEU A 53 10.47 -7.59 -0.64
CA LEU A 53 11.18 -6.71 0.29
C LEU A 53 11.24 -7.27 1.72
N TYR A 54 10.19 -7.96 2.16
CA TYR A 54 10.13 -8.59 3.47
C TYR A 54 10.66 -10.03 3.50
N SER A 55 11.04 -10.62 2.36
CA SER A 55 11.45 -12.03 2.27
C SER A 55 12.68 -12.39 3.13
N ARG A 56 13.46 -11.38 3.53
CA ARG A 56 14.72 -11.52 4.29
C ARG A 56 14.66 -10.92 5.69
N THR A 57 13.48 -10.50 6.19
CA THR A 57 13.35 -9.91 7.52
C THR A 57 12.04 -10.28 8.21
N ASN A 58 12.14 -10.54 9.52
CA ASN A 58 10.98 -10.78 10.38
C ASN A 58 10.60 -9.56 11.22
N ASP A 59 11.32 -8.44 11.06
CA ASP A 59 11.10 -7.22 11.84
C ASP A 59 9.81 -6.48 11.42
N TYR A 60 9.03 -7.04 10.49
CA TYR A 60 7.67 -6.60 10.19
C TYR A 60 6.78 -6.54 11.44
N ILE A 61 7.01 -7.44 12.42
CA ILE A 61 6.17 -7.52 13.63
C ILE A 61 6.25 -6.24 14.48
N PHE A 62 7.35 -5.50 14.39
CA PHE A 62 7.56 -4.29 15.17
C PHE A 62 6.96 -3.04 14.52
N GLY A 63 6.11 -3.17 13.50
CA GLY A 63 5.61 -2.00 12.76
C GLY A 63 6.55 -1.52 11.65
N GLY A 64 7.51 -2.37 11.24
CA GLY A 64 8.24 -2.25 9.98
C GLY A 64 9.71 -1.82 10.10
N PRO A 65 10.65 -2.52 9.44
CA PRO A 65 12.06 -2.16 9.41
C PRO A 65 12.33 -1.15 8.29
N TRP A 66 11.76 0.05 8.40
CA TRP A 66 11.67 1.00 7.28
C TRP A 66 13.02 1.36 6.65
N ASN A 67 14.06 1.57 7.44
CA ASN A 67 15.42 1.85 6.94
C ASN A 67 16.00 0.68 6.12
N TYR A 68 15.77 -0.57 6.56
CA TYR A 68 16.18 -1.76 5.82
C TYR A 68 15.44 -1.85 4.48
N LEU A 69 14.14 -1.57 4.46
CA LEU A 69 13.34 -1.58 3.24
C LEU A 69 13.79 -0.50 2.26
N VAL A 70 14.07 0.71 2.75
CA VAL A 70 14.65 1.80 1.94
C VAL A 70 15.94 1.35 1.29
N HIS A 71 16.89 0.84 2.07
CA HIS A 71 18.19 0.39 1.55
C HIS A 71 18.02 -0.71 0.49
N THR A 72 17.17 -1.70 0.77
CA THR A 72 16.90 -2.82 -0.14
C THR A 72 16.24 -2.36 -1.44
N PHE A 73 15.25 -1.48 -1.35
CA PHE A 73 14.52 -0.94 -2.50
C PHE A 73 15.41 -0.04 -3.37
N VAL A 74 16.16 0.89 -2.77
CA VAL A 74 17.10 1.76 -3.50
C VAL A 74 18.19 0.92 -4.17
N GLY A 75 18.68 -0.12 -3.50
CA GLY A 75 19.62 -1.09 -4.09
C GLY A 75 19.05 -1.85 -5.28
N LEU A 76 17.77 -2.24 -5.22
CA LEU A 76 17.05 -2.83 -6.35
C LEU A 76 17.01 -1.87 -7.53
N VAL A 77 16.52 -0.65 -7.35
CA VAL A 77 16.39 0.33 -8.44
C VAL A 77 17.75 0.64 -9.07
N ARG A 78 18.78 0.85 -8.23
CA ARG A 78 20.15 1.06 -8.69
C ARG A 78 20.66 -0.08 -9.55
N SER A 79 20.40 -1.33 -9.16
CA SER A 79 20.87 -2.52 -9.88
C SER A 79 20.33 -2.61 -11.31
N PHE A 80 19.09 -2.15 -11.55
CA PHE A 80 18.50 -2.02 -12.90
C PHE A 80 19.11 -0.84 -13.67
N GLN A 81 19.19 0.34 -13.04
CA GLN A 81 19.67 1.56 -13.67
C GLN A 81 21.14 1.48 -14.11
N GLU A 82 22.00 0.85 -13.30
CA GLU A 82 23.42 0.60 -13.63
C GLU A 82 23.59 -0.28 -14.87
N ARG A 83 22.57 -1.09 -15.20
CA ARG A 83 22.54 -1.94 -16.41
C ARG A 83 21.77 -1.29 -17.56
N GLY A 84 21.46 0.01 -17.44
CA GLY A 84 20.79 0.79 -18.47
C GLY A 84 19.30 0.48 -18.62
N ILE A 85 18.65 -0.01 -17.56
CA ILE A 85 17.23 -0.34 -17.55
C ILE A 85 16.47 0.67 -16.70
N ASP A 86 15.46 1.31 -17.28
CA ASP A 86 14.57 2.22 -16.56
C ASP A 86 13.38 1.45 -15.96
N LEU A 87 12.87 1.95 -14.83
CA LEU A 87 11.71 1.38 -14.15
C LEU A 87 10.58 2.41 -14.05
N VAL A 88 9.36 1.96 -14.30
CA VAL A 88 8.12 2.73 -14.13
C VAL A 88 7.20 1.95 -13.20
N PHE A 89 6.74 2.59 -12.13
CA PHE A 89 5.92 1.93 -11.10
C PHE A 89 4.46 2.35 -11.20
N PHE A 90 3.57 1.39 -11.08
CA PHE A 90 2.14 1.61 -10.88
C PHE A 90 1.73 1.08 -9.51
N PHE A 91 0.85 1.80 -8.84
CA PHE A 91 0.26 1.39 -7.57
C PHE A 91 -1.26 1.41 -7.69
N ASP A 92 -1.91 0.46 -7.03
CA ASP A 92 -3.36 0.44 -6.93
C ASP A 92 -3.89 1.78 -6.41
N GLY A 93 -4.97 2.21 -7.02
CA GLY A 93 -5.68 3.38 -6.63
C GLY A 93 -7.18 3.12 -6.74
N SER A 94 -7.86 3.13 -5.60
CA SER A 94 -9.29 2.84 -5.52
C SER A 94 -10.06 4.09 -5.91
N VAL A 95 -10.61 4.18 -7.12
CA VAL A 95 -11.58 5.23 -7.51
C VAL A 95 -12.75 4.62 -8.29
N CYS A 96 -12.47 3.65 -9.17
CA CYS A 96 -13.50 2.95 -9.94
C CYS A 96 -13.77 1.55 -9.37
N GLY A 97 -14.93 1.38 -8.73
CA GLY A 97 -15.55 0.06 -8.53
C GLY A 97 -14.75 -0.91 -7.66
N ALA A 98 -14.36 -0.48 -6.45
CA ALA A 98 -13.81 -1.40 -5.46
C ALA A 98 -14.77 -2.59 -5.26
N LYS A 99 -14.26 -3.82 -5.41
CA LYS A 99 -15.02 -5.04 -5.13
C LYS A 99 -15.20 -5.15 -3.62
N VAL A 100 -16.12 -4.37 -3.06
CA VAL A 100 -16.32 -4.24 -1.61
C VAL A 100 -16.46 -5.60 -0.95
N GLU A 101 -17.21 -6.52 -1.55
CA GLU A 101 -17.41 -7.87 -1.00
C GLU A 101 -16.14 -8.72 -0.97
N GLU A 102 -15.34 -8.68 -2.05
CA GLU A 102 -14.06 -9.37 -2.09
C GLU A 102 -13.06 -8.76 -1.11
N TRP A 103 -13.02 -7.42 -1.06
CA TRP A 103 -12.24 -6.68 -0.08
C TRP A 103 -12.62 -7.09 1.35
N ARG A 104 -13.92 -7.23 1.63
CA ARG A 104 -14.43 -7.69 2.92
C ARG A 104 -13.94 -9.08 3.28
N SER A 105 -14.18 -10.06 2.41
CA SER A 105 -13.80 -11.45 2.64
C SER A 105 -12.29 -11.61 2.86
N ARG A 106 -11.47 -10.90 2.08
CA ARG A 106 -10.00 -10.89 2.22
C ARG A 106 -9.57 -10.34 3.58
N ARG A 107 -10.22 -9.29 4.10
CA ARG A 107 -9.86 -8.64 5.37
C ARG A 107 -10.35 -9.39 6.59
N GLU A 108 -11.54 -9.98 6.56
CA GLU A 108 -12.04 -10.83 7.67
C GLU A 108 -11.08 -11.99 7.97
N LYS A 109 -10.62 -12.69 6.92
CA LYS A 109 -9.61 -13.73 7.06
C LYS A 109 -8.32 -13.19 7.68
N LYS A 110 -7.90 -11.98 7.29
CA LYS A 110 -6.67 -11.37 7.78
C LYS A 110 -6.79 -10.96 9.25
N CYS A 111 -7.94 -10.46 9.69
CA CYS A 111 -8.22 -10.20 11.11
C CYS A 111 -8.07 -11.46 11.97
N GLN A 112 -8.58 -12.60 11.51
CA GLN A 112 -8.42 -13.87 12.22
C GLN A 112 -6.94 -14.31 12.33
N GLU A 113 -6.14 -14.08 11.28
CA GLU A 113 -4.69 -14.34 11.31
C GLU A 113 -3.96 -13.40 12.29
N ILE A 114 -4.36 -12.14 12.37
CA ILE A 114 -3.81 -11.16 13.31
C ILE A 114 -4.12 -11.58 14.75
N MET A 115 -5.37 -11.94 15.07
CA MET A 115 -5.75 -12.41 16.41
C MET A 115 -4.89 -13.60 16.86
N LYS A 116 -4.73 -14.60 16.00
CA LYS A 116 -3.86 -15.76 16.27
C LYS A 116 -2.40 -15.36 16.49
N THR A 117 -1.93 -14.32 15.79
CA THR A 117 -0.59 -13.79 16.01
C THR A 117 -0.45 -13.19 17.40
N PHE A 118 -1.44 -12.43 17.86
CA PHE A 118 -1.45 -11.88 19.22
C PHE A 118 -1.56 -12.95 20.30
N GLU A 119 -2.35 -14.00 20.10
CA GLU A 119 -2.38 -15.17 21.00
C GLU A 119 -0.98 -15.79 21.16
N LYS A 120 -0.27 -16.00 20.03
CA LYS A 120 1.12 -16.51 20.03
C LYS A 120 2.09 -15.57 20.74
N LEU A 121 1.96 -14.25 20.54
CA LEU A 121 2.80 -13.24 21.19
C LEU A 121 2.60 -13.27 22.72
N ARG A 122 1.35 -13.27 23.18
CA ARG A 122 1.02 -13.31 24.62
C ARG A 122 1.47 -14.62 25.28
N ALA A 123 1.42 -15.73 24.55
CA ALA A 123 1.91 -17.03 25.02
C ALA A 123 3.44 -17.17 24.92
N GLY A 124 4.17 -16.19 24.37
CA GLY A 124 5.61 -16.25 24.17
C GLY A 124 6.08 -17.32 23.18
N CYS A 125 5.18 -17.82 22.32
CA CYS A 125 5.44 -18.93 21.39
C CYS A 125 5.48 -18.50 19.92
N TRP A 126 5.47 -17.20 19.64
CA TRP A 126 5.66 -16.68 18.28
C TRP A 126 7.04 -17.06 17.73
N THR A 127 7.13 -17.47 16.46
CA THR A 127 8.37 -18.01 15.87
C THR A 127 8.94 -17.16 14.73
N GLY A 128 8.22 -16.15 14.25
CA GLY A 128 8.67 -15.24 13.19
C GLY A 128 8.74 -15.81 11.77
N GLY A 129 8.54 -17.11 11.58
CA GLY A 129 8.59 -17.78 10.27
C GLY A 129 7.25 -17.95 9.56
N ASP A 130 6.22 -17.19 9.91
CA ASP A 130 4.90 -17.34 9.28
C ASP A 130 4.95 -16.89 7.81
N ARG A 131 4.78 -17.84 6.87
CA ARG A 131 4.71 -17.56 5.42
C ARG A 131 3.58 -16.60 5.04
N ASN A 132 2.60 -16.43 5.92
CA ASN A 132 1.43 -15.56 5.75
C ASN A 132 1.48 -14.35 6.70
N PHE A 133 2.65 -13.73 6.89
CA PHE A 133 2.77 -12.54 7.71
C PHE A 133 1.83 -11.40 7.25
N THR A 134 1.47 -10.54 8.18
CA THR A 134 0.78 -9.27 7.89
C THR A 134 1.84 -8.19 7.79
N CYS A 135 1.84 -7.45 6.68
CA CYS A 135 2.75 -6.34 6.52
C CYS A 135 2.36 -5.22 7.50
N PRO A 136 3.33 -4.43 8.00
CA PRO A 136 3.03 -3.26 8.80
C PRO A 136 2.05 -2.34 8.08
N ASN A 137 1.11 -1.77 8.84
CA ASN A 137 0.19 -0.78 8.33
C ASN A 137 0.98 0.37 7.67
N GLY A 138 0.54 0.78 6.49
CA GLY A 138 1.20 1.80 5.68
C GLY A 138 2.31 1.35 4.74
N THR A 139 2.68 0.06 4.72
CA THR A 139 3.71 -0.47 3.81
C THR A 139 3.53 -0.05 2.34
N ALA A 140 2.30 -0.15 1.80
CA ALA A 140 2.00 0.23 0.41
C ALA A 140 2.26 1.73 0.17
N HIS A 141 1.76 2.58 1.06
CA HIS A 141 1.98 4.03 1.02
C HIS A 141 3.47 4.36 1.12
N THR A 142 4.18 3.73 2.06
CA THR A 142 5.63 3.93 2.26
C THR A 142 6.42 3.52 1.03
N LEU A 143 6.09 2.40 0.38
CA LEU A 143 6.76 1.95 -0.84
C LEU A 143 6.58 2.95 -1.99
N CYS A 144 5.35 3.45 -2.20
CA CYS A 144 5.11 4.52 -3.18
C CYS A 144 5.94 5.77 -2.86
N PHE A 145 6.02 6.13 -1.57
CA PHE A 145 6.84 7.26 -1.10
C PHE A 145 8.33 7.07 -1.40
N MET A 146 8.86 5.86 -1.20
CA MET A 146 10.25 5.52 -1.53
C MET A 146 10.51 5.72 -3.02
N VAL A 147 9.62 5.23 -3.89
CA VAL A 147 9.77 5.40 -5.34
C VAL A 147 9.79 6.89 -5.69
N ARG A 148 8.80 7.64 -5.19
CA ARG A 148 8.60 9.05 -5.56
C ARG A 148 9.73 9.98 -5.12
N HIS A 149 10.27 9.76 -3.93
CA HIS A 149 11.16 10.72 -3.26
C HIS A 149 12.62 10.27 -3.17
N LEU A 150 12.91 8.97 -3.28
CA LEU A 150 14.29 8.43 -3.18
C LEU A 150 14.85 7.97 -4.52
N THR A 151 14.05 8.00 -5.59
CA THR A 151 14.46 7.53 -6.92
C THR A 151 14.04 8.51 -8.00
N SER A 152 14.63 8.36 -9.19
CA SER A 152 14.24 9.09 -10.40
C SER A 152 13.15 8.37 -11.21
N CYS A 153 12.62 7.26 -10.70
CA CYS A 153 11.62 6.47 -11.42
C CYS A 153 10.28 7.21 -11.53
N LYS A 154 9.59 6.99 -12.66
CA LYS A 154 8.20 7.43 -12.80
C LYS A 154 7.31 6.56 -11.91
N VAL A 155 6.33 7.18 -11.27
CA VAL A 155 5.37 6.50 -10.41
C VAL A 155 3.97 7.03 -10.70
N PHE A 156 3.01 6.11 -10.79
CA PHE A 156 1.62 6.42 -11.07
C PHE A 156 0.68 5.68 -10.09
N TYR A 157 -0.41 6.34 -9.70
CA TYR A 157 -1.57 5.63 -9.13
C TYR A 157 -2.56 5.30 -10.24
N ALA A 158 -3.03 4.07 -10.28
CA ALA A 158 -4.09 3.65 -11.18
C ALA A 158 -5.43 4.32 -10.79
N ILE A 159 -6.23 4.66 -11.78
CA ILE A 159 -7.64 5.07 -11.63
C ILE A 159 -8.56 3.84 -11.76
N GLU A 160 -8.20 2.94 -12.67
CA GLU A 160 -8.84 1.65 -12.91
C GLU A 160 -8.12 0.52 -12.16
N GLU A 161 -8.42 -0.73 -12.54
CA GLU A 161 -7.63 -1.89 -12.12
C GLU A 161 -6.17 -1.74 -12.59
N CYS A 162 -5.23 -1.80 -11.64
CA CYS A 162 -3.82 -1.51 -11.87
C CYS A 162 -3.20 -2.41 -12.93
N ASP A 163 -3.56 -3.70 -12.95
CA ASP A 163 -3.07 -4.65 -13.95
C ASP A 163 -3.40 -4.20 -15.38
N THR A 164 -4.59 -3.61 -15.58
CA THR A 164 -5.02 -3.11 -16.89
C THR A 164 -4.18 -1.90 -17.31
N GLU A 165 -3.97 -0.94 -16.40
CA GLU A 165 -3.15 0.24 -16.68
C GLU A 165 -1.67 -0.08 -16.90
N VAL A 166 -1.12 -1.04 -16.15
CA VAL A 166 0.24 -1.56 -16.33
C VAL A 166 0.40 -2.15 -17.74
N CYS A 167 -0.54 -3.03 -18.14
CA CYS A 167 -0.56 -3.63 -19.46
C CYS A 167 -0.71 -2.60 -20.58
N ARG A 168 -1.63 -1.64 -20.41
CA ARG A 168 -1.88 -0.56 -21.39
C ARG A 168 -0.67 0.35 -21.54
N TYR A 169 -0.01 0.71 -20.44
CA TYR A 169 1.24 1.50 -20.48
C TYR A 169 2.34 0.73 -21.21
N ALA A 170 2.53 -0.56 -20.87
CA ALA A 170 3.55 -1.39 -21.49
C ALA A 170 3.34 -1.55 -23.01
N GLU A 171 2.11 -1.70 -23.48
CA GLU A 171 1.81 -1.80 -24.91
C GLU A 171 2.03 -0.47 -25.64
N SER A 172 1.58 0.65 -25.06
CA SER A 172 1.62 1.98 -25.69
C SER A 172 3.01 2.61 -25.76
N HIS A 173 3.95 2.21 -24.89
CA HIS A 173 5.29 2.78 -24.80
C HIS A 173 6.35 1.83 -25.35
N TYR A 174 6.79 2.03 -26.60
CA TYR A 174 7.70 1.12 -27.32
C TYR A 174 9.03 0.83 -26.61
N GLU A 175 9.52 1.71 -25.75
CA GLU A 175 10.70 1.47 -24.90
C GLU A 175 10.48 0.35 -23.86
N CYS A 176 9.22 0.05 -23.51
CA CYS A 176 8.88 -1.02 -22.60
C CYS A 176 9.12 -2.39 -23.26
N PHE A 177 9.76 -3.30 -22.53
CA PHE A 177 10.02 -4.66 -22.99
C PHE A 177 9.53 -5.74 -22.02
N ALA A 178 9.22 -5.36 -20.78
CA ALA A 178 8.73 -6.28 -19.77
C ALA A 178 7.80 -5.63 -18.75
N ILE A 179 6.95 -6.45 -18.15
CA ILE A 179 6.21 -6.18 -16.91
C ILE A 179 6.81 -7.03 -15.80
N LEU A 180 7.09 -6.42 -14.65
CA LEU A 180 7.48 -7.11 -13.43
C LEU A 180 6.28 -7.15 -12.49
N GLY A 181 5.78 -8.35 -12.20
CA GLY A 181 4.58 -8.54 -11.38
C GLY A 181 4.55 -9.90 -10.68
N GLN A 182 3.48 -10.15 -9.93
CA GLN A 182 3.21 -11.47 -9.36
C GLN A 182 1.70 -11.81 -9.42
N ASP A 183 1.02 -11.28 -10.44
CA ASP A 183 -0.34 -11.64 -10.82
C ASP A 183 -0.32 -12.55 -12.06
N THR A 184 -1.06 -13.66 -12.03
CA THR A 184 -1.16 -14.54 -13.19
C THR A 184 -1.98 -13.96 -14.33
N ASP A 185 -2.77 -12.91 -14.10
CA ASP A 185 -3.54 -12.23 -15.14
C ASP A 185 -2.63 -11.60 -16.21
N PHE A 186 -1.42 -11.14 -15.85
CA PHE A 186 -0.39 -10.70 -16.81
C PHE A 186 -0.01 -11.78 -17.86
N ALA A 187 -0.19 -13.07 -17.55
CA ALA A 187 0.06 -14.16 -18.50
C ALA A 187 -1.10 -14.37 -19.50
N ILE A 188 -2.25 -13.74 -19.26
CA ILE A 188 -3.46 -13.84 -20.10
C ILE A 188 -3.53 -12.71 -21.11
N PHE A 189 -3.11 -11.50 -20.71
CA PHE A 189 -3.07 -10.36 -21.62
C PHE A 189 -2.27 -10.69 -22.89
N ASN A 190 -2.79 -10.25 -24.03
CA ASN A 190 -2.11 -10.44 -25.31
C ASN A 190 -1.07 -9.35 -25.55
N LEU A 191 0.06 -9.45 -24.84
CA LEU A 191 1.10 -8.42 -24.84
C LEU A 191 2.27 -8.76 -25.77
N ARG A 192 2.98 -7.72 -26.20
CA ARG A 192 4.29 -7.79 -26.90
C ARG A 192 5.46 -7.92 -25.92
N VAL A 193 5.26 -7.50 -24.67
CA VAL A 193 6.29 -7.46 -23.63
C VAL A 193 6.35 -8.78 -22.85
N LEU A 194 7.48 -9.03 -22.18
CA LEU A 194 7.67 -10.19 -21.32
C LEU A 194 6.94 -10.00 -19.98
N TYR A 195 6.30 -11.05 -19.47
CA TYR A 195 5.84 -11.06 -18.08
C TYR A 195 6.88 -11.72 -17.17
N LEU A 196 7.47 -10.94 -16.26
CA LEU A 196 8.53 -11.32 -15.34
C LEU A 196 8.01 -11.51 -13.92
N SER A 197 8.49 -12.56 -13.25
CA SER A 197 8.13 -12.87 -11.88
C SER A 197 8.89 -11.99 -10.87
N CYS A 198 8.17 -11.29 -10.01
CA CYS A 198 8.80 -10.63 -8.86
C CYS A 198 9.25 -11.63 -7.79
N LEU A 199 8.51 -12.72 -7.58
CA LEU A 199 8.82 -13.73 -6.56
C LEU A 199 10.20 -14.38 -6.76
N HIS A 200 10.60 -14.59 -8.01
CA HIS A 200 11.85 -15.27 -8.37
C HIS A 200 12.99 -14.31 -8.72
N LEU A 201 12.82 -13.02 -8.46
CA LEU A 201 13.78 -11.99 -8.82
C LEU A 201 15.06 -12.11 -7.97
N ASP A 202 16.16 -12.44 -8.64
CA ASP A 202 17.52 -12.29 -8.15
C ASP A 202 18.06 -10.93 -8.62
N VAL A 203 18.10 -9.96 -7.71
CA VAL A 203 18.54 -8.59 -8.01
C VAL A 203 20.05 -8.50 -8.25
N ASP A 204 20.85 -9.34 -7.60
CA ASP A 204 22.31 -9.31 -7.73
C ASP A 204 22.72 -9.72 -9.14
N ARG A 205 22.05 -10.75 -9.68
CA ARG A 205 22.29 -11.24 -11.04
C ARG A 205 21.37 -10.62 -12.10
N LEU A 206 20.31 -9.91 -11.70
CA LEU A 206 19.17 -9.54 -12.56
C LEU A 206 18.62 -10.73 -13.38
N HIS A 207 18.36 -11.83 -12.70
CA HIS A 207 17.68 -12.98 -13.31
C HIS A 207 16.31 -13.21 -12.67
N THR A 208 15.37 -13.72 -13.45
CA THR A 208 14.06 -14.12 -12.96
C THR A 208 13.40 -15.13 -13.90
N ARG A 209 12.20 -15.60 -13.55
CA ARG A 209 11.34 -16.38 -14.43
C ARG A 209 10.48 -15.46 -15.31
N ALA A 210 10.39 -15.77 -16.59
CA ALA A 210 9.45 -15.18 -17.53
C ALA A 210 8.34 -16.19 -17.86
N TYR A 211 7.08 -15.76 -17.86
CA TYR A 211 5.94 -16.61 -18.20
C TYR A 211 5.49 -16.39 -19.64
N SER A 212 5.12 -17.47 -20.34
CA SER A 212 4.75 -17.43 -21.75
C SER A 212 3.26 -17.69 -21.97
N SER A 213 2.55 -16.65 -22.39
CA SER A 213 1.15 -16.74 -22.86
C SER A 213 1.02 -17.64 -24.10
N GLU A 214 2.05 -17.65 -24.96
CA GLU A 214 2.06 -18.49 -26.15
C GLU A 214 2.22 -19.98 -25.82
N ALA A 215 3.11 -20.33 -24.88
CA ALA A 215 3.24 -21.70 -24.41
C ALA A 215 1.95 -22.19 -23.74
N LEU A 216 1.28 -21.32 -22.96
CA LEU A 216 -0.02 -21.60 -22.37
C LEU A 216 -1.08 -21.90 -23.44
N ALA A 217 -1.20 -21.03 -24.43
CA ALA A 217 -2.14 -21.20 -25.55
C ALA A 217 -1.87 -22.50 -26.32
N ARG A 218 -0.59 -22.81 -26.59
CA ARG A 218 -0.18 -24.04 -27.27
C ARG A 218 -0.54 -25.29 -26.47
N GLN A 219 -0.24 -25.31 -25.16
CA GLN A 219 -0.59 -26.42 -24.28
C GLN A 219 -2.10 -26.65 -24.26
N LEU A 220 -2.89 -25.58 -24.12
CA LEU A 220 -4.35 -25.65 -24.12
C LEU A 220 -4.93 -25.85 -25.53
N CYS A 221 -4.13 -25.93 -26.59
CA CYS A 221 -4.58 -25.98 -27.98
C CYS A 221 -5.59 -24.87 -28.32
N LEU A 222 -5.39 -23.66 -27.80
CA LEU A 222 -6.22 -22.49 -28.04
C LEU A 222 -5.45 -21.44 -28.84
N HIS A 223 -6.16 -20.59 -29.58
CA HIS A 223 -5.60 -19.35 -30.10
C HIS A 223 -5.34 -18.37 -28.94
N ARG A 224 -4.30 -17.52 -29.02
CA ARG A 224 -3.97 -16.54 -27.96
C ARG A 224 -5.14 -15.61 -27.64
N GLU A 225 -5.94 -15.25 -28.63
CA GLU A 225 -7.14 -14.41 -28.47
C GLU A 225 -8.25 -15.05 -27.62
N LEU A 226 -8.21 -16.38 -27.42
CA LEU A 226 -9.17 -17.10 -26.57
C LEU A 226 -8.70 -17.21 -25.11
N LEU A 227 -7.48 -16.78 -24.78
CA LEU A 227 -6.99 -16.81 -23.40
C LEU A 227 -7.82 -15.95 -22.44
N PRO A 228 -8.30 -14.74 -22.81
CA PRO A 228 -9.24 -13.97 -21.97
C PRO A 228 -10.54 -14.73 -21.67
N LEU A 229 -11.12 -15.41 -22.66
CA LEU A 229 -12.29 -16.25 -22.43
C LEU A 229 -11.95 -17.42 -21.51
N PHE A 230 -10.83 -18.11 -21.76
CA PHE A 230 -10.35 -19.19 -20.91
C PHE A 230 -10.18 -18.73 -19.44
N ALA A 231 -9.57 -17.57 -19.23
CA ALA A 231 -9.38 -16.96 -17.92
C ALA A 231 -10.70 -16.69 -17.21
N CYS A 232 -11.64 -16.05 -17.92
CA CYS A 232 -13.01 -15.80 -17.46
C CYS A 232 -13.70 -17.10 -17.02
N LEU A 233 -13.58 -18.19 -17.79
CA LEU A 233 -14.17 -19.50 -17.46
C LEU A 233 -13.41 -20.28 -16.38
N ALA A 234 -12.12 -20.00 -16.19
CA ALA A 234 -11.32 -20.58 -15.10
C ALA A 234 -11.65 -19.95 -13.74
N GLY A 235 -12.26 -18.77 -13.77
CA GLY A 235 -12.54 -17.92 -12.63
C GLY A 235 -11.45 -16.87 -12.48
N ASN A 236 -11.79 -15.63 -12.81
CA ASN A 236 -10.94 -14.45 -12.65
C ASN A 236 -11.57 -13.46 -11.67
N ASP A 237 -10.96 -12.28 -11.56
CA ASP A 237 -11.39 -11.29 -10.57
C ASP A 237 -12.77 -10.66 -10.87
N THR A 238 -13.33 -10.88 -12.07
CA THR A 238 -14.70 -10.45 -12.41
C THR A 238 -15.71 -11.59 -12.28
N VAL A 239 -15.38 -12.79 -12.74
CA VAL A 239 -16.24 -13.98 -12.69
C VAL A 239 -15.69 -14.97 -11.67
N SER A 240 -16.35 -15.07 -10.52
CA SER A 240 -15.85 -15.88 -9.41
C SER A 240 -16.02 -17.39 -9.67
N LYS A 241 -15.20 -18.20 -8.98
CA LYS A 241 -15.35 -19.67 -9.00
C LYS A 241 -16.67 -20.14 -8.40
N GLU A 242 -17.28 -19.37 -7.50
CA GLU A 242 -18.59 -19.71 -6.94
C GLU A 242 -19.68 -19.54 -8.00
N GLN A 243 -19.63 -18.48 -8.80
CA GLN A 243 -20.55 -18.27 -9.92
C GLN A 243 -20.40 -19.37 -10.98
N LEU A 244 -19.18 -19.85 -11.20
CA LEU A 244 -18.87 -20.93 -12.14
C LEU A 244 -19.03 -22.34 -11.56
N ARG A 245 -19.47 -22.48 -10.30
CA ARG A 245 -19.46 -23.78 -9.59
C ARG A 245 -20.24 -24.87 -10.32
N SER A 246 -21.43 -24.55 -10.82
CA SER A 246 -22.27 -25.49 -11.57
C SER A 246 -21.61 -25.91 -12.88
N PHE A 247 -21.01 -24.95 -13.60
CA PHE A 247 -20.25 -25.20 -14.82
C PHE A 247 -19.04 -26.08 -14.54
N HIS A 248 -18.18 -25.73 -13.56
CA HIS A 248 -17.00 -26.51 -13.19
C HIS A 248 -17.37 -27.94 -12.76
N HIS A 249 -18.48 -28.11 -12.03
CA HIS A 249 -18.96 -29.43 -11.66
C HIS A 249 -19.39 -30.27 -12.89
N SER A 250 -20.01 -29.64 -13.89
CA SER A 250 -20.40 -30.32 -15.14
C SER A 250 -19.20 -30.84 -15.96
N LEU A 251 -18.01 -30.26 -15.77
CA LEU A 251 -16.77 -30.68 -16.44
C LEU A 251 -16.14 -31.93 -15.81
N GLY A 252 -16.67 -32.38 -14.68
CA GLY A 252 -16.18 -33.52 -13.92
C GLY A 252 -15.13 -33.12 -12.87
N SER A 253 -14.62 -34.12 -12.15
CA SER A 253 -13.63 -33.96 -11.09
C SER A 253 -12.30 -34.59 -11.48
N ALA A 254 -11.21 -33.96 -11.05
CA ALA A 254 -9.88 -34.52 -11.21
C ALA A 254 -9.74 -35.82 -10.40
N PRO A 255 -9.02 -36.84 -10.92
CA PRO A 255 -8.79 -38.08 -10.20
C PRO A 255 -7.92 -37.90 -8.94
N TYR A 256 -7.10 -36.84 -8.88
CA TYR A 256 -6.24 -36.51 -7.74
C TYR A 256 -6.34 -35.03 -7.38
N SER A 257 -6.28 -34.72 -6.08
CA SER A 257 -6.46 -33.36 -5.55
C SER A 257 -5.38 -32.38 -6.03
N TRP A 258 -4.12 -32.83 -6.12
CA TRP A 258 -2.98 -31.98 -6.54
C TRP A 258 -3.05 -31.54 -8.02
N ASN A 259 -3.84 -32.23 -8.85
CA ASN A 259 -4.01 -31.91 -10.28
C ASN A 259 -5.35 -31.22 -10.58
N ARG A 260 -6.10 -30.78 -9.55
CA ARG A 260 -7.45 -30.23 -9.73
C ARG A 260 -7.50 -29.06 -10.71
N HIS A 261 -6.59 -28.09 -10.58
CA HIS A 261 -6.55 -26.92 -11.46
C HIS A 261 -6.15 -27.27 -12.89
N ALA A 262 -5.10 -28.08 -13.04
CA ALA A 262 -4.64 -28.54 -14.35
C ALA A 262 -5.74 -29.27 -15.14
N TYR A 263 -6.44 -30.21 -14.47
CA TYR A 263 -7.57 -30.91 -15.06
C TYR A 263 -8.68 -29.96 -15.49
N LEU A 264 -9.04 -29.01 -14.63
CA LEU A 264 -10.06 -28.01 -14.93
C LEU A 264 -9.67 -27.17 -16.15
N PHE A 265 -8.43 -26.68 -16.21
CA PHE A 265 -7.96 -25.85 -17.32
C PHE A 265 -8.03 -26.59 -18.66
N GLU A 266 -7.58 -27.84 -18.71
CA GLU A 266 -7.64 -28.67 -19.92
C GLU A 266 -9.09 -28.95 -20.35
N LYS A 267 -10.01 -29.15 -19.39
CA LYS A 267 -11.44 -29.35 -19.68
C LYS A 267 -12.12 -28.09 -20.19
N ILE A 268 -11.84 -26.94 -19.60
CA ILE A 268 -12.35 -25.64 -20.09
C ILE A 268 -11.89 -25.42 -21.53
N ALA A 269 -10.60 -25.62 -21.81
CA ALA A 269 -10.05 -25.47 -23.15
C ALA A 269 -10.71 -26.46 -24.14
N ALA A 270 -10.94 -27.72 -23.73
CA ALA A 270 -11.65 -28.70 -24.55
C ALA A 270 -13.08 -28.27 -24.90
N VAL A 271 -13.82 -27.69 -23.94
CA VAL A 271 -15.18 -27.19 -24.18
C VAL A 271 -15.18 -26.00 -25.14
N ILE A 272 -14.25 -25.04 -24.97
CA ILE A 272 -14.10 -23.90 -25.89
C ILE A 272 -13.91 -24.41 -27.33
N ARG A 273 -13.03 -25.40 -27.52
CA ARG A 273 -12.80 -26.03 -28.83
C ARG A 273 -14.02 -26.76 -29.38
N GLN A 274 -14.65 -27.61 -28.56
CA GLN A 274 -15.76 -28.46 -28.98
C GLN A 274 -17.02 -27.65 -29.34
N LYS A 275 -17.26 -26.55 -28.64
CA LYS A 275 -18.39 -25.64 -28.89
C LYS A 275 -18.08 -24.59 -29.97
N GLY A 276 -16.82 -24.45 -30.39
CA GLY A 276 -16.42 -23.45 -31.38
C GLY A 276 -16.62 -22.02 -30.89
N TRP A 277 -16.44 -21.78 -29.59
CA TRP A 277 -16.66 -20.48 -28.98
C TRP A 277 -15.64 -19.45 -29.43
N ARG A 278 -16.09 -18.21 -29.62
CA ARG A 278 -15.27 -17.06 -30.02
C ARG A 278 -14.79 -16.30 -28.78
N ALA A 279 -13.80 -15.42 -28.96
CA ALA A 279 -13.23 -14.63 -27.88
C ALA A 279 -14.27 -13.77 -27.13
N ILE A 280 -15.26 -13.23 -27.85
CA ILE A 280 -16.34 -12.44 -27.27
C ILE A 280 -17.51 -13.37 -26.90
N PRO A 281 -17.90 -13.42 -25.61
CA PRO A 281 -19.07 -14.17 -25.16
C PRO A 281 -20.36 -13.77 -25.87
N ASP A 282 -21.25 -14.74 -26.10
CA ASP A 282 -22.59 -14.52 -26.64
C ASP A 282 -23.66 -15.13 -25.72
N ILE A 283 -24.93 -14.85 -26.02
CA ILE A 283 -26.05 -15.29 -25.17
C ILE A 283 -26.20 -16.82 -25.12
N SER A 284 -25.73 -17.53 -26.15
CA SER A 284 -25.76 -19.00 -26.19
C SER A 284 -24.74 -19.58 -25.22
N MET A 285 -23.52 -19.01 -25.21
CA MET A 285 -22.47 -19.32 -24.25
C MET A 285 -22.91 -19.05 -22.81
N ALA A 286 -23.45 -17.85 -22.55
CA ALA A 286 -23.94 -17.46 -21.22
C ALA A 286 -24.96 -18.46 -20.66
N ARG A 287 -25.95 -18.86 -21.47
CA ARG A 287 -26.94 -19.89 -21.11
C ARG A 287 -26.32 -21.26 -20.86
N CYS A 288 -25.30 -21.64 -21.62
CA CYS A 288 -24.62 -22.92 -21.47
C CYS A 288 -23.81 -23.00 -20.17
N ILE A 289 -23.18 -21.89 -19.75
CA ILE A 289 -22.37 -21.82 -18.53
C ILE A 289 -23.26 -21.59 -17.31
N GLY A 290 -24.38 -20.89 -17.47
CA GLY A 290 -25.25 -20.47 -16.38
C GLY A 290 -24.75 -19.20 -15.68
N VAL A 291 -24.07 -18.32 -16.41
CA VAL A 291 -23.56 -17.02 -15.92
C VAL A 291 -24.12 -15.92 -16.81
N ASP A 292 -24.41 -14.77 -16.21
CA ASP A 292 -24.91 -13.60 -16.92
C ASP A 292 -23.95 -13.13 -18.03
N LEU A 293 -24.52 -12.72 -19.18
CA LEU A 293 -23.73 -12.34 -20.35
C LEU A 293 -22.91 -11.07 -20.09
N ASP A 294 -23.47 -10.08 -19.41
CA ASP A 294 -22.78 -8.82 -19.15
C ASP A 294 -21.58 -9.06 -18.22
N LEU A 295 -21.75 -9.98 -17.27
CA LEU A 295 -20.66 -10.39 -16.38
C LEU A 295 -19.53 -11.12 -17.15
N LEU A 296 -19.87 -12.04 -18.05
CA LEU A 296 -18.88 -12.71 -18.91
C LEU A 296 -18.17 -11.72 -19.84
N LEU A 297 -18.91 -10.78 -20.43
CA LEU A 297 -18.34 -9.72 -21.28
C LEU A 297 -17.36 -8.86 -20.48
N LYS A 298 -17.74 -8.43 -19.28
CA LYS A 298 -16.85 -7.69 -18.38
C LYS A 298 -15.59 -8.49 -18.02
N GLY A 299 -15.74 -9.77 -17.72
CA GLY A 299 -14.62 -10.65 -17.36
C GLY A 299 -13.65 -10.93 -18.51
N VAL A 300 -14.08 -10.82 -19.76
CA VAL A 300 -13.20 -10.87 -20.93
C VAL A 300 -12.58 -9.52 -21.23
N ARG A 301 -13.36 -8.43 -21.15
CA ARG A 301 -12.93 -7.06 -21.47
C ARG A 301 -11.82 -6.54 -20.56
N MET A 302 -11.73 -7.02 -19.31
CA MET A 302 -10.61 -6.63 -18.42
C MET A 302 -9.21 -6.96 -18.98
N TYR A 303 -9.11 -7.83 -20.00
CA TYR A 303 -7.85 -8.14 -20.68
C TYR A 303 -7.63 -7.36 -21.99
N ASP A 304 -8.52 -6.44 -22.35
CA ASP A 304 -8.42 -5.60 -23.56
C ASP A 304 -7.64 -4.31 -23.28
N THR A 305 -6.39 -4.26 -23.73
CA THR A 305 -5.54 -3.08 -23.58
C THR A 305 -5.96 -1.90 -24.47
N LYS A 306 -6.88 -2.11 -25.42
CA LYS A 306 -7.35 -1.07 -26.35
C LYS A 306 -8.65 -0.40 -25.90
N GLU A 307 -9.25 -0.88 -24.80
CA GLU A 307 -10.44 -0.26 -24.24
C GLU A 307 -10.13 1.17 -23.78
N GLU A 308 -11.07 2.09 -24.02
CA GLU A 308 -10.94 3.49 -23.64
C GLU A 308 -10.71 3.62 -22.13
N CYS A 309 -9.79 4.50 -21.75
CA CYS A 309 -9.51 4.79 -20.36
C CYS A 309 -10.76 5.39 -19.68
N CYS A 310 -11.00 5.01 -18.43
CA CYS A 310 -12.04 5.58 -17.61
C CYS A 310 -11.82 7.08 -17.43
N GLU A 311 -12.80 7.85 -17.91
CA GLU A 311 -12.90 9.27 -17.66
C GLU A 311 -13.75 9.51 -16.43
N LEU A 312 -13.10 9.97 -15.36
CA LEU A 312 -13.81 10.36 -14.16
C LEU A 312 -14.50 11.72 -14.37
N ALA A 313 -15.83 11.69 -14.46
CA ALA A 313 -16.66 12.90 -14.47
C ALA A 313 -16.41 13.76 -13.21
N VAL A 314 -16.61 15.08 -13.34
CA VAL A 314 -16.49 15.99 -12.19
C VAL A 314 -17.58 15.68 -11.16
N PRO A 315 -17.22 15.38 -9.90
CA PRO A 315 -18.19 15.15 -8.85
C PRO A 315 -19.05 16.38 -8.55
N VAL A 316 -20.31 16.15 -8.17
CA VAL A 316 -21.21 17.24 -7.75
C VAL A 316 -20.63 17.97 -6.54
N GLY A 317 -20.62 19.30 -6.62
CA GLY A 317 -20.11 20.18 -5.57
C GLY A 317 -18.59 20.44 -5.63
N ILE A 318 -17.88 19.83 -6.58
CA ILE A 318 -16.46 20.09 -6.83
C ILE A 318 -16.28 20.92 -8.10
N GLU A 319 -15.44 21.95 -8.01
CA GLU A 319 -15.13 22.81 -9.14
C GLU A 319 -14.23 22.11 -10.17
N GLN A 320 -14.47 22.34 -11.46
CA GLN A 320 -13.73 21.72 -12.57
C GLN A 320 -12.20 21.87 -12.42
N THR A 321 -11.71 23.07 -12.08
CA THR A 321 -10.28 23.35 -11.92
C THR A 321 -9.66 22.59 -10.76
N SER A 322 -10.36 22.53 -9.62
CA SER A 322 -9.97 21.75 -8.45
C SER A 322 -9.96 20.24 -8.75
N TRP A 323 -10.95 19.76 -9.49
CA TRP A 323 -11.04 18.36 -9.92
C TRP A 323 -9.90 17.97 -10.86
N CYS A 324 -9.65 18.76 -11.91
CA CYS A 324 -8.57 18.50 -12.86
C CYS A 324 -7.20 18.45 -12.16
N LEU A 325 -6.95 19.38 -11.22
CA LEU A 325 -5.71 19.38 -10.44
C LEU A 325 -5.61 18.15 -9.53
N ALA A 326 -6.71 17.75 -8.86
CA ALA A 326 -6.73 16.55 -8.03
C ALA A 326 -6.39 15.29 -8.83
N VAL A 327 -7.03 15.09 -9.99
CA VAL A 327 -6.78 13.94 -10.88
C VAL A 327 -5.33 13.94 -11.39
N GLN A 328 -4.79 15.10 -11.77
CA GLN A 328 -3.41 15.22 -12.23
C GLN A 328 -2.41 14.86 -11.12
N MET A 329 -2.57 15.43 -9.93
CA MET A 329 -1.70 15.17 -8.78
C MET A 329 -1.79 13.70 -8.34
N TYR A 330 -2.99 13.13 -8.36
CA TYR A 330 -3.22 11.72 -8.07
C TYR A 330 -2.50 10.82 -9.07
N LYS A 331 -2.70 11.01 -10.38
CA LYS A 331 -2.05 10.19 -11.42
C LYS A 331 -0.54 10.19 -11.25
N GLN A 332 0.06 11.31 -10.86
CA GLN A 332 1.51 11.44 -10.68
C GLN A 332 2.01 11.07 -9.26
N ALA A 333 1.16 10.42 -8.45
CA ALA A 333 1.44 10.04 -7.06
C ALA A 333 1.97 11.19 -6.18
N GLN A 334 1.54 12.43 -6.45
CA GLN A 334 1.87 13.61 -5.64
C GLN A 334 0.90 13.80 -4.47
N MET A 335 -0.21 13.07 -4.49
CA MET A 335 -1.25 13.11 -3.48
C MET A 335 -1.58 11.68 -3.05
N PRO A 336 -1.87 11.44 -1.75
CA PRO A 336 -2.30 10.14 -1.29
C PRO A 336 -3.59 9.67 -2.01
N PRO A 337 -3.72 8.36 -2.29
CA PRO A 337 -4.81 7.86 -3.13
C PRO A 337 -6.20 8.08 -2.52
N PHE A 338 -6.30 8.16 -1.19
CA PHE A 338 -7.58 8.40 -0.51
C PHE A 338 -8.24 9.72 -0.92
N VAL A 339 -7.48 10.75 -1.35
CA VAL A 339 -8.08 12.07 -1.64
C VAL A 339 -9.04 11.95 -2.81
N LEU A 340 -8.63 11.27 -3.88
CA LEU A 340 -9.48 11.09 -5.06
C LEU A 340 -10.66 10.18 -4.73
N GLN A 341 -10.44 9.14 -3.92
CA GLN A 341 -11.50 8.24 -3.44
C GLN A 341 -12.58 8.98 -2.63
N VAL A 342 -12.18 9.89 -1.74
CA VAL A 342 -13.11 10.70 -0.94
C VAL A 342 -13.84 11.73 -1.81
N LEU A 343 -13.12 12.43 -2.70
CA LEU A 343 -13.72 13.45 -3.58
C LEU A 343 -14.73 12.86 -4.57
N TYR A 344 -14.43 11.67 -5.12
CA TYR A 344 -15.24 11.00 -6.14
C TYR A 344 -16.27 10.04 -5.54
N GLY A 345 -15.82 9.06 -4.76
CA GLY A 345 -16.64 7.97 -4.23
C GLY A 345 -17.39 8.31 -2.93
N ARG A 346 -17.04 9.42 -2.27
CA ARG A 346 -17.59 9.81 -0.95
C ARG A 346 -17.46 8.70 0.10
N GLU A 347 -16.41 7.89 -0.02
CA GLU A 347 -16.15 6.75 0.86
C GLU A 347 -14.64 6.59 1.09
N ILE A 348 -14.25 5.75 2.06
CA ILE A 348 -12.86 5.35 2.29
C ILE A 348 -12.81 3.94 2.87
N PHE A 349 -11.80 3.17 2.47
CA PHE A 349 -11.57 1.80 2.94
C PHE A 349 -10.46 1.76 3.99
N LEU A 350 -10.82 1.47 5.23
CA LEU A 350 -9.93 1.35 6.36
C LEU A 350 -9.73 -0.13 6.68
N GLY A 351 -8.68 -0.71 6.10
CA GLY A 351 -8.35 -2.14 6.18
C GLY A 351 -7.87 -2.58 7.56
N GLU A 352 -7.51 -3.85 7.68
CA GLU A 352 -7.07 -4.47 8.93
C GLU A 352 -5.80 -3.84 9.52
N THR A 353 -5.69 -3.92 10.83
CA THR A 353 -4.61 -3.34 11.64
C THR A 353 -3.94 -4.41 12.48
N MET A 354 -2.60 -4.39 12.56
CA MET A 354 -1.84 -5.31 13.42
C MET A 354 -1.90 -4.86 14.89
N GLU A 355 -3.10 -4.93 15.49
CA GLU A 355 -3.37 -4.41 16.83
C GLU A 355 -4.24 -5.33 17.69
N GLN A 356 -4.08 -5.20 19.01
CA GLN A 356 -5.14 -5.39 19.99
C GLN A 356 -5.55 -4.00 20.51
N PRO A 357 -6.85 -3.63 20.50
CA PRO A 357 -7.27 -2.30 20.92
C PRO A 357 -6.75 -1.87 22.28
N ILE A 358 -6.10 -0.72 22.34
CA ILE A 358 -5.66 -0.12 23.60
C ILE A 358 -6.79 0.78 24.11
N ALA A 359 -7.13 0.66 25.40
CA ALA A 359 -8.24 1.37 26.02
C ALA A 359 -9.60 1.21 25.29
N ASN A 360 -9.82 0.04 24.64
CA ASN A 360 -11.00 -0.26 23.81
C ASN A 360 -11.21 0.72 22.64
N LEU A 361 -10.16 1.41 22.19
CA LEU A 361 -10.23 2.39 21.11
C LEU A 361 -9.37 1.92 19.92
N PRO A 362 -9.93 1.28 18.88
CA PRO A 362 -9.17 0.81 17.72
C PRO A 362 -8.42 1.95 17.00
N ALA A 363 -7.31 1.64 16.33
CA ALA A 363 -6.42 2.63 15.73
C ALA A 363 -7.15 3.54 14.71
N HIS A 364 -7.97 2.98 13.83
CA HIS A 364 -8.74 3.79 12.87
C HIS A 364 -9.71 4.75 13.56
N ILE A 365 -10.34 4.31 14.65
CA ILE A 365 -11.31 5.12 15.41
C ILE A 365 -10.59 6.23 16.17
N CYS A 366 -9.41 5.94 16.72
CA CYS A 366 -8.55 6.93 17.36
C CYS A 366 -8.35 8.17 16.47
N PHE A 367 -8.10 7.98 15.17
CA PHE A 367 -7.86 9.09 14.22
C PHE A 367 -9.09 9.60 13.46
N ARG A 368 -10.30 9.12 13.77
CA ARG A 368 -11.52 9.55 13.05
C ARG A 368 -11.76 11.05 13.13
N SER A 369 -11.56 11.65 14.31
CA SER A 369 -11.78 13.10 14.47
C SER A 369 -10.89 13.95 13.56
N VAL A 370 -9.67 13.48 13.26
CA VAL A 370 -8.78 14.12 12.28
C VAL A 370 -9.37 13.98 10.87
N ARG A 371 -9.82 12.77 10.49
CA ARG A 371 -10.45 12.54 9.18
C ARG A 371 -11.71 13.36 8.95
N GLN A 372 -12.58 13.51 9.96
CA GLN A 372 -13.77 14.36 9.86
C GLN A 372 -13.43 15.81 9.46
N ARG A 373 -12.33 16.36 9.99
CA ARG A 373 -11.85 17.70 9.63
C ARG A 373 -11.15 17.72 8.28
N ILE A 374 -10.44 16.66 7.91
CA ILE A 374 -9.92 16.48 6.53
C ILE A 374 -11.05 16.53 5.51
N TYR A 375 -12.17 15.83 5.76
CA TYR A 375 -13.35 15.86 4.90
C TYR A 375 -13.90 17.28 4.80
N TRP A 376 -14.01 17.98 5.92
CA TRP A 376 -14.45 19.38 5.93
C TRP A 376 -13.58 20.28 5.04
N VAL A 377 -12.25 20.11 5.05
CA VAL A 377 -11.34 20.83 4.14
C VAL A 377 -11.56 20.44 2.68
N LEU A 378 -11.64 19.13 2.37
CA LEU A 378 -11.84 18.63 1.00
C LEU A 378 -13.13 19.15 0.36
N PHE A 379 -14.15 19.43 1.15
CA PHE A 379 -15.42 19.97 0.66
C PHE A 379 -15.63 21.43 1.04
N LYS A 380 -14.52 22.19 1.13
CA LYS A 380 -14.52 23.66 1.25
C LYS A 380 -15.38 24.19 2.41
N GLY A 381 -15.41 23.46 3.52
CA GLY A 381 -16.14 23.83 4.72
C GLY A 381 -17.62 23.45 4.73
N ASP A 382 -18.06 22.56 3.84
CA ASP A 382 -19.42 22.05 3.83
C ASP A 382 -19.69 21.09 5.00
N ASN A 383 -20.61 21.49 5.86
CA ASN A 383 -21.03 20.75 7.07
C ASN A 383 -22.06 19.66 6.78
N SER A 384 -22.61 19.60 5.56
CA SER A 384 -23.58 18.58 5.14
C SER A 384 -22.93 17.30 4.62
N VAL A 385 -21.61 17.33 4.41
CA VAL A 385 -20.89 16.20 3.85
C VAL A 385 -20.83 15.03 4.81
N ILE A 386 -21.19 13.87 4.29
CA ILE A 386 -21.06 12.57 4.95
C ILE A 386 -20.20 11.69 4.06
N ILE A 387 -19.21 11.04 4.66
CA ILE A 387 -18.32 10.07 4.02
C ILE A 387 -18.58 8.70 4.62
N THR A 388 -18.69 7.68 3.78
CA THR A 388 -18.80 6.29 4.24
C THR A 388 -17.41 5.76 4.58
N GLU A 389 -17.14 5.50 5.86
CA GLU A 389 -15.94 4.76 6.27
C GLU A 389 -16.26 3.26 6.32
N HIS A 390 -15.62 2.46 5.45
CA HIS A 390 -15.62 1.00 5.54
C HIS A 390 -14.51 0.58 6.51
N VAL A 391 -14.87 0.31 7.76
CA VAL A 391 -13.90 0.09 8.84
C VAL A 391 -13.79 -1.39 9.16
N THR A 392 -12.58 -1.93 9.02
CA THR A 392 -12.23 -3.25 9.54
C THR A 392 -11.91 -3.12 11.02
N TYR A 393 -12.77 -3.67 11.89
CA TYR A 393 -12.52 -3.70 13.32
C TYR A 393 -11.65 -4.90 13.70
N PRO A 394 -10.73 -4.73 14.67
CA PRO A 394 -9.99 -5.86 15.23
C PRO A 394 -10.92 -6.76 16.04
N GLY A 395 -10.59 -8.05 16.10
CA GLY A 395 -11.43 -9.03 16.80
C GLY A 395 -12.49 -9.68 15.88
N ASP A 396 -13.59 -10.09 16.50
CA ASP A 396 -14.72 -10.76 15.84
C ASP A 396 -15.82 -9.79 15.36
N ILE A 397 -15.59 -8.47 15.45
CA ILE A 397 -16.59 -7.45 15.06
C ILE A 397 -16.81 -7.45 13.54
N GLY A 398 -15.75 -7.70 12.76
CA GLY A 398 -15.82 -7.68 11.30
C GLY A 398 -15.74 -6.27 10.72
N ILE A 399 -16.43 -6.04 9.61
CA ILE A 399 -16.33 -4.80 8.84
C ILE A 399 -17.66 -4.05 8.91
N LEU A 400 -17.60 -2.79 9.33
CA LEU A 400 -18.77 -1.92 9.45
C LEU A 400 -18.68 -0.76 8.45
N ASP A 401 -19.84 -0.40 7.90
CA ASP A 401 -20.00 0.79 7.07
C ASP A 401 -20.56 1.91 7.95
N GLU A 402 -19.79 2.96 8.13
CA GLU A 402 -20.14 4.05 9.03
C GLU A 402 -20.28 5.35 8.27
N ALA A 403 -21.45 5.97 8.38
CA ALA A 403 -21.69 7.31 7.90
C ALA A 403 -20.99 8.32 8.83
N VAL A 404 -19.89 8.89 8.36
CA VAL A 404 -19.05 9.82 9.15
C VAL A 404 -19.24 11.25 8.62
N PRO A 405 -19.88 12.15 9.39
CA PRO A 405 -20.06 13.53 8.98
C PRO A 405 -18.74 14.30 9.06
N SER A 406 -18.56 15.27 8.17
CA SER A 406 -17.49 16.26 8.27
C SER A 406 -17.60 17.06 9.58
N ALA A 407 -16.47 17.51 10.12
CA ALA A 407 -16.43 18.27 11.35
C ALA A 407 -15.94 19.71 11.09
N PRO A 408 -16.74 20.75 11.42
CA PRO A 408 -16.36 22.12 11.17
C PRO A 408 -15.18 22.57 12.02
N MET A 409 -14.37 23.47 11.45
CA MET A 409 -13.27 24.15 12.14
C MET A 409 -13.50 25.66 12.15
N GLN A 410 -13.02 26.32 13.19
CA GLN A 410 -13.08 27.78 13.31
C GLN A 410 -11.87 28.39 12.58
N ILE A 411 -12.05 28.64 11.27
CA ILE A 411 -10.99 29.12 10.38
C ILE A 411 -11.37 30.51 9.86
N GLU A 412 -10.61 31.52 10.28
CA GLU A 412 -10.72 32.88 9.76
C GLU A 412 -10.46 32.89 8.26
N GLY A 413 -11.39 33.46 7.48
CA GLY A 413 -11.33 33.49 6.01
C GLY A 413 -11.91 32.24 5.33
N GLY A 414 -12.32 31.22 6.09
CA GLY A 414 -12.89 29.98 5.54
C GLY A 414 -11.86 29.10 4.82
N VAL A 415 -12.35 28.08 4.11
CA VAL A 415 -11.49 27.18 3.32
C VAL A 415 -11.41 27.73 1.87
N PRO A 416 -10.21 28.03 1.34
CA PRO A 416 -10.05 28.44 -0.05
C PRO A 416 -10.51 27.36 -1.03
N GLN A 417 -10.67 27.71 -2.31
CA GLN A 417 -10.81 26.71 -3.37
C GLN A 417 -9.60 25.78 -3.38
N LEU A 418 -9.81 24.47 -3.55
CA LEU A 418 -8.73 23.47 -3.46
C LEU A 418 -7.62 23.75 -4.48
N CYS A 419 -7.97 24.14 -5.71
CA CYS A 419 -6.97 24.52 -6.70
C CYS A 419 -6.04 25.62 -6.20
N HIS A 420 -6.57 26.68 -5.57
CA HIS A 420 -5.74 27.73 -4.98
C HIS A 420 -5.00 27.26 -3.74
N LEU A 421 -5.67 26.52 -2.85
CA LEU A 421 -5.06 25.97 -1.63
C LEU A 421 -3.80 25.15 -1.95
N TRP A 422 -3.82 24.35 -3.02
CA TRP A 422 -2.71 23.48 -3.41
C TRP A 422 -1.66 24.16 -4.29
N SER A 423 -2.01 25.18 -5.06
CA SER A 423 -1.09 25.81 -6.04
C SER A 423 -0.54 27.18 -5.62
N ASP A 424 -1.27 27.95 -4.82
CA ASP A 424 -0.91 29.33 -4.47
C ASP A 424 0.04 29.37 -3.26
N PRO A 425 1.31 29.80 -3.43
CA PRO A 425 2.28 29.87 -2.34
C PRO A 425 1.95 30.95 -1.30
N SER A 426 1.14 31.96 -1.65
CA SER A 426 0.75 33.03 -0.70
C SER A 426 -0.11 32.53 0.46
N LEU A 427 -0.70 31.34 0.30
CA LEU A 427 -1.57 30.71 1.30
C LEU A 427 -0.80 29.90 2.36
N GLU A 428 0.52 30.03 2.49
CA GLU A 428 1.33 29.26 3.46
C GLU A 428 0.76 29.27 4.89
N ILE A 429 0.42 30.45 5.42
CA ILE A 429 -0.15 30.59 6.77
C ILE A 429 -1.53 29.92 6.84
N MET A 430 -2.32 30.01 5.78
CA MET A 430 -3.63 29.37 5.69
C MET A 430 -3.49 27.84 5.74
N ARG A 431 -2.53 27.28 4.99
CA ARG A 431 -2.19 25.85 4.98
C ARG A 431 -1.82 25.36 6.38
N TRP A 432 -1.01 26.12 7.12
CA TRP A 432 -0.66 25.81 8.52
C TRP A 432 -1.87 25.86 9.46
N ARG A 433 -2.74 26.87 9.33
CA ARG A 433 -3.98 26.98 10.13
C ARG A 433 -4.92 25.80 9.88
N LEU A 434 -5.14 25.41 8.62
CA LEU A 434 -5.96 24.25 8.27
C LEU A 434 -5.36 22.94 8.78
N PHE A 435 -4.05 22.73 8.57
CA PHE A 435 -3.36 21.53 9.03
C PHE A 435 -3.42 21.36 10.54
N CYS A 436 -3.11 22.43 11.30
CA CYS A 436 -3.17 22.38 12.75
C CYS A 436 -4.61 22.29 13.26
N GLY A 437 -5.58 22.90 12.58
CA GLY A 437 -7.00 22.74 12.88
C GLY A 437 -7.46 21.28 12.76
N CYS A 438 -7.04 20.58 11.71
CA CYS A 438 -7.33 19.15 11.54
C CYS A 438 -6.82 18.30 12.72
N LEU A 439 -5.79 18.77 13.41
CA LEU A 439 -5.14 18.06 14.53
C LEU A 439 -5.48 18.64 15.91
N GLN A 440 -6.27 19.73 15.96
CA GLN A 440 -6.55 20.51 17.18
C GLN A 440 -5.27 21.03 17.87
N MET A 441 -4.31 21.49 17.05
CA MET A 441 -3.00 21.99 17.47
C MET A 441 -2.80 23.47 17.11
N GLU A 442 -3.85 24.28 17.08
CA GLU A 442 -3.81 25.68 16.63
C GLU A 442 -2.87 26.55 17.48
N ARG A 443 -2.70 26.22 18.76
CA ARG A 443 -1.79 26.93 19.68
C ARG A 443 -0.32 26.62 19.43
N GLN A 444 -0.02 25.53 18.71
CA GLN A 444 1.32 25.01 18.47
C GLN A 444 1.86 25.38 17.08
N ILE A 445 1.11 26.15 16.27
CA ILE A 445 1.52 26.54 14.90
C ILE A 445 2.94 27.11 14.88
N GLY A 446 3.26 28.04 15.80
CA GLY A 446 4.59 28.65 15.86
C GLY A 446 5.70 27.64 16.12
N GLN A 447 5.51 26.73 17.09
CA GLN A 447 6.48 25.70 17.43
C GLN A 447 6.66 24.68 16.31
N LEU A 448 5.56 24.25 15.68
CA LEU A 448 5.60 23.29 14.57
C LEU A 448 6.32 23.86 13.34
N ARG A 449 6.16 25.16 13.06
CA ARG A 449 6.87 25.84 11.96
C ARG A 449 8.37 25.95 12.18
N MET A 450 8.81 26.03 13.44
CA MET A 450 10.23 26.10 13.80
C MET A 450 10.87 24.72 13.95
N LEU A 451 10.07 23.65 13.97
CA LEU A 451 10.55 22.28 14.11
C LEU A 451 11.13 21.79 12.77
N PRO A 452 12.23 21.01 12.77
CA PRO A 452 12.67 20.36 11.54
C PRO A 452 11.55 19.49 10.96
N SER A 453 11.31 19.62 9.65
CA SER A 453 10.15 19.04 8.96
C SER A 453 9.99 17.54 9.19
N SER A 454 11.10 16.80 9.35
CA SER A 454 11.11 15.36 9.62
C SER A 454 10.40 14.94 10.91
N TYR A 455 10.20 15.87 11.84
CA TYR A 455 9.54 15.61 13.12
C TYR A 455 8.09 16.07 13.17
N VAL A 456 7.62 16.89 12.24
CA VAL A 456 6.27 17.52 12.30
C VAL A 456 5.17 16.46 12.32
N VAL A 457 5.16 15.56 11.34
CA VAL A 457 4.14 14.52 11.22
C VAL A 457 4.16 13.56 12.42
N PHE A 458 5.36 13.19 12.87
CA PHE A 458 5.54 12.31 14.02
C PHE A 458 5.06 12.98 15.32
N CYS A 459 5.40 14.24 15.55
CA CYS A 459 4.94 14.99 16.73
C CYS A 459 3.42 15.11 16.78
N CYS A 460 2.81 15.48 15.65
CA CYS A 460 1.35 15.56 15.55
C CYS A 460 0.69 14.20 15.81
N THR A 461 1.30 13.12 15.32
CA THR A 461 0.86 11.74 15.59
C THR A 461 0.92 11.43 17.08
N LEU A 462 2.07 11.65 17.72
CA LEU A 462 2.27 11.39 19.15
C LEU A 462 1.35 12.26 20.03
N HIS A 463 1.14 13.52 19.67
CA HIS A 463 0.20 14.42 20.35
C HIS A 463 -1.20 13.80 20.39
N HIS A 464 -1.69 13.36 19.24
CA HIS A 464 -3.02 12.75 19.13
C HIS A 464 -3.14 11.46 19.94
N LEU A 465 -2.14 10.58 19.86
CA LEU A 465 -2.10 9.34 20.64
C LEU A 465 -2.04 9.57 22.15
N PHE A 466 -1.28 10.57 22.59
CA PHE A 466 -1.16 10.95 23.99
C PHE A 466 -2.48 11.52 24.54
N LEU A 467 -3.15 12.39 23.79
CA LEU A 467 -4.47 12.92 24.15
C LEU A 467 -5.53 11.81 24.22
N ALA A 468 -5.49 10.85 23.28
CA ALA A 468 -6.35 9.69 23.26
C ALA A 468 -6.03 8.65 24.35
N ARG A 469 -4.96 8.86 25.15
CA ARG A 469 -4.46 7.94 26.19
C ARG A 469 -4.11 6.54 25.66
N VAL A 470 -3.74 6.45 24.37
CA VAL A 470 -3.19 5.24 23.77
C VAL A 470 -1.75 5.00 24.24
N ILE A 471 -1.01 6.08 24.47
CA ILE A 471 0.37 6.04 24.99
C ILE A 471 0.46 6.84 26.30
N GLY A 472 1.26 6.34 27.23
CA GLY A 472 1.63 7.05 28.46
C GLY A 472 2.96 7.80 28.32
N GLU A 473 3.43 8.36 29.42
CA GLU A 473 4.69 9.10 29.47
C GLU A 473 5.91 8.21 29.16
N ARG A 474 5.87 6.94 29.58
CA ARG A 474 6.95 5.98 29.35
C ARG A 474 7.07 5.60 27.87
N GLU A 475 5.94 5.31 27.22
CA GLU A 475 5.89 4.99 25.80
C GLU A 475 6.26 6.22 24.97
N LEU A 476 5.73 7.40 25.32
CA LEU A 476 6.09 8.66 24.68
C LEU A 476 7.60 8.91 24.76
N CYS A 477 8.19 8.74 25.93
CA CYS A 477 9.62 8.89 26.12
C CYS A 477 10.42 7.99 25.16
N SER A 478 10.05 6.72 25.09
CA SER A 478 10.73 5.73 24.24
C SER A 478 10.57 6.05 22.75
N LEU A 479 9.39 6.54 22.35
CA LEU A 479 9.08 6.97 20.98
C LEU A 479 9.84 8.23 20.57
N ILE A 480 10.05 9.19 21.47
CA ILE A 480 10.90 10.35 21.20
C ILE A 480 12.36 9.92 21.11
N LEU A 481 12.85 9.12 22.07
CA LEU A 481 14.25 8.69 22.11
C LEU A 481 14.64 7.90 20.86
N GLN A 482 13.85 6.91 20.41
CA GLN A 482 14.18 6.16 19.19
C GLN A 482 14.35 7.05 17.95
N CYS A 483 13.64 8.18 17.92
CA CYS A 483 13.64 9.12 16.82
C CYS A 483 14.89 10.02 16.83
N ILE A 484 15.22 10.59 18.00
CA ILE A 484 16.26 11.63 18.12
C ILE A 484 17.67 11.08 18.35
N LEU A 485 17.81 9.81 18.73
CA LEU A 485 19.12 9.25 19.06
C LEU A 485 20.12 9.37 17.90
N PRO A 486 21.41 9.68 18.19
CA PRO A 486 22.46 9.73 17.18
C PRO A 486 22.53 8.45 16.36
N HIS A 487 22.88 8.58 15.08
CA HIS A 487 22.86 7.45 14.13
C HIS A 487 23.67 6.25 14.61
N GLU A 488 24.89 6.46 15.13
CA GLU A 488 25.75 5.39 15.65
C GLU A 488 25.09 4.64 16.82
N THR A 489 24.36 5.34 17.68
CA THR A 489 23.65 4.72 18.80
C THR A 489 22.48 3.90 18.29
N ARG A 490 21.72 4.42 17.32
CA ARG A 490 20.63 3.68 16.68
C ARG A 490 21.13 2.41 15.99
N LEU A 491 22.26 2.47 15.27
CA LEU A 491 22.87 1.31 14.63
C LEU A 491 23.23 0.23 15.65
N LYS A 492 24.01 0.58 16.69
CA LYS A 492 24.40 -0.35 17.76
C LYS A 492 23.20 -1.00 18.45
N LEU A 493 22.13 -0.24 18.68
CA LEU A 493 20.90 -0.77 19.26
C LEU A 493 20.17 -1.70 18.28
N SER A 494 20.07 -1.35 17.00
CA SER A 494 19.35 -2.12 15.98
C SER A 494 19.94 -3.52 15.72
N GLU A 495 21.23 -3.71 15.98
CA GLU A 495 21.93 -5.00 15.92
C GLU A 495 21.49 -5.97 17.03
N ARG A 496 20.92 -5.46 18.13
CA ARG A 496 20.47 -6.29 19.24
C ARG A 496 19.22 -7.07 18.82
N GLN A 497 19.26 -8.37 19.06
CA GLN A 497 18.11 -9.24 18.85
C GLN A 497 17.13 -9.14 20.02
N ILE A 498 15.84 -9.16 19.70
CA ILE A 498 14.78 -9.35 20.69
C ILE A 498 14.37 -10.83 20.58
N PRO A 499 14.56 -11.65 21.63
CA PRO A 499 14.05 -13.01 21.62
C PRO A 499 12.55 -13.00 21.35
N ASN A 500 12.07 -13.86 20.46
CA ASN A 500 10.66 -13.87 20.06
C ASN A 500 9.68 -13.98 21.25
N SER A 501 10.08 -14.70 22.31
CA SER A 501 9.31 -14.84 23.55
C SER A 501 9.23 -13.56 24.40
N GLN A 502 10.04 -12.55 24.09
CA GLN A 502 10.10 -11.25 24.77
C GLN A 502 9.45 -10.12 23.97
N ILE A 503 8.85 -10.42 22.81
CA ILE A 503 8.15 -9.41 22.02
C ILE A 503 6.87 -9.02 22.76
N ASN A 504 6.74 -7.72 23.06
CA ASN A 504 5.60 -7.20 23.80
C ASN A 504 4.46 -6.86 22.84
N ALA A 505 3.34 -7.57 22.98
CA ALA A 505 2.14 -7.38 22.16
C ALA A 505 1.55 -5.96 22.24
N ASP A 506 1.61 -5.30 23.40
CA ASP A 506 1.11 -3.92 23.53
C ASP A 506 1.96 -2.94 22.73
N LEU A 507 3.28 -3.09 22.75
CA LEU A 507 4.19 -2.27 21.96
C LEU A 507 4.06 -2.54 20.44
N VAL A 508 3.74 -3.77 20.03
CA VAL A 508 3.35 -4.08 18.64
C VAL A 508 2.10 -3.30 18.26
N SER A 509 1.08 -3.30 19.12
CA SER A 509 -0.14 -2.52 18.90
C SER A 509 0.19 -1.04 18.80
N ILE A 510 0.93 -0.44 19.76
CA ILE A 510 1.33 0.97 19.72
C ILE A 510 2.06 1.32 18.41
N SER A 511 2.92 0.43 17.92
CA SER A 511 3.63 0.63 16.64
C SER A 511 2.65 0.75 15.47
N THR A 512 1.57 -0.03 15.48
CA THR A 512 0.45 0.09 14.53
C THR A 512 -0.28 1.43 14.65
N TYR A 513 -0.58 1.89 15.87
CA TYR A 513 -1.22 3.21 16.08
C TYR A 513 -0.34 4.34 15.57
N VAL A 514 0.97 4.27 15.80
CA VAL A 514 1.94 5.24 15.27
C VAL A 514 1.91 5.25 13.75
N MET A 515 1.93 4.09 13.10
CA MET A 515 1.89 4.02 11.64
C MET A 515 0.57 4.53 11.04
N ILE A 516 -0.58 4.14 11.62
CA ILE A 516 -1.90 4.66 11.21
C ILE A 516 -1.95 6.19 11.42
N GLY A 517 -1.39 6.67 12.51
CA GLY A 517 -1.30 8.09 12.80
C GLY A 517 -0.43 8.84 11.79
N ILE A 518 0.76 8.34 11.48
CA ILE A 518 1.63 8.93 10.45
C ILE A 518 0.87 9.02 9.13
N GLN A 519 0.19 7.95 8.71
CA GLN A 519 -0.63 7.98 7.49
C GLN A 519 -1.72 9.05 7.56
N CYS A 520 -2.53 9.08 8.62
CA CYS A 520 -3.64 10.03 8.76
C CYS A 520 -3.17 11.49 8.87
N VAL A 521 -2.02 11.74 9.51
CA VAL A 521 -1.43 13.07 9.60
C VAL A 521 -0.84 13.50 8.25
N THR A 522 -0.22 12.58 7.50
CA THR A 522 0.21 12.82 6.11
C THR A 522 -0.97 13.12 5.19
N MET A 523 -2.12 12.47 5.42
CA MET A 523 -3.37 12.82 4.73
C MET A 523 -3.78 14.28 5.00
N ALA A 524 -3.77 14.71 6.27
CA ALA A 524 -4.05 16.10 6.63
C ALA A 524 -3.03 17.07 5.99
N LEU A 525 -1.74 16.73 6.03
CA LEU A 525 -0.67 17.51 5.42
C LEU A 525 -0.92 17.72 3.92
N SER A 526 -1.28 16.66 3.20
CA SER A 526 -1.55 16.72 1.77
C SER A 526 -2.79 17.56 1.45
N VAL A 527 -3.91 17.31 2.13
CA VAL A 527 -5.18 17.99 1.86
C VAL A 527 -5.10 19.47 2.17
N CYS A 528 -4.35 19.85 3.21
CA CYS A 528 -4.18 21.24 3.62
C CYS A 528 -3.14 21.99 2.76
N GLY A 529 -2.70 21.47 1.61
CA GLY A 529 -1.79 22.15 0.69
C GLY A 529 -0.31 22.07 1.05
N GLN A 530 0.09 21.06 1.82
CA GLN A 530 1.49 20.75 2.13
C GLN A 530 2.23 21.94 2.79
N PRO A 531 1.79 22.40 3.99
CA PRO A 531 2.49 23.46 4.73
C PRO A 531 3.92 23.09 5.19
N SER A 532 4.26 21.79 5.13
CA SER A 532 5.60 21.23 5.35
C SER A 532 5.91 20.26 4.20
N PRO A 533 7.19 20.07 3.80
CA PRO A 533 7.56 19.21 2.68
C PRO A 533 7.05 17.78 2.82
N MET A 534 6.41 17.25 1.77
CA MET A 534 5.76 15.94 1.78
C MET A 534 6.76 14.80 2.07
N GLU A 535 7.95 14.86 1.50
CA GLU A 535 9.05 13.90 1.71
C GLU A 535 9.47 13.76 3.18
N SER A 536 9.24 14.79 3.99
CA SER A 536 9.56 14.76 5.43
C SER A 536 8.56 13.95 6.25
N ALA A 537 7.42 13.58 5.68
CA ALA A 537 6.42 12.72 6.29
C ALA A 537 6.79 11.22 6.25
N ALA A 538 7.94 10.88 5.68
CA ALA A 538 8.35 9.50 5.48
C ALA A 538 8.61 8.76 6.81
N PRO A 539 8.02 7.56 7.01
CA PRO A 539 8.14 6.82 8.28
C PRO A 539 9.59 6.51 8.69
N TRP A 540 10.48 6.23 7.74
CA TRP A 540 11.89 5.90 8.03
C TRP A 540 12.70 7.04 8.64
N LEU A 541 12.21 8.29 8.54
CA LEU A 541 12.85 9.45 9.14
C LEU A 541 12.57 9.58 10.64
N CYS A 542 11.45 9.03 11.11
CA CYS A 542 10.95 9.32 12.45
C CYS A 542 10.60 8.10 13.29
N PHE A 543 10.44 6.91 12.70
CA PHE A 543 9.99 5.73 13.42
C PHE A 543 10.76 4.47 13.05
N ASP A 544 11.26 3.78 14.07
CA ASP A 544 11.77 2.41 14.03
C ASP A 544 11.20 1.64 15.22
N GLY A 545 10.26 0.74 14.94
CA GLY A 545 9.52 0.09 16.01
C GLY A 545 10.31 -0.99 16.76
N LYS A 546 11.41 -1.51 16.18
CA LYS A 546 12.33 -2.41 16.90
C LYS A 546 13.18 -1.61 17.87
N LEU A 547 13.69 -0.45 17.47
CA LEU A 547 14.36 0.48 18.37
C LEU A 547 13.43 0.96 19.49
N PHE A 548 12.18 1.30 19.16
CA PHE A 548 11.15 1.60 20.16
C PHE A 548 11.02 0.48 21.19
N HIS A 549 10.89 -0.77 20.75
CA HIS A 549 10.79 -1.92 21.65
C HIS A 549 12.02 -2.08 22.56
N LEU A 550 13.23 -2.00 22.00
CA LEU A 550 14.47 -2.13 22.75
C LEU A 550 14.61 -1.03 23.79
N ILE A 551 14.37 0.22 23.40
CA ILE A 551 14.45 1.38 24.30
C ILE A 551 13.41 1.27 25.39
N HIS A 552 12.17 0.88 25.07
CA HIS A 552 11.11 0.76 26.06
C HIS A 552 11.38 -0.36 27.09
N ARG A 553 11.86 -1.52 26.62
CA ARG A 553 12.22 -2.66 27.47
C ARG A 553 13.35 -2.28 28.42
N ASP A 554 14.42 -1.68 27.88
CA ASP A 554 15.66 -1.44 28.60
C ASP A 554 15.72 -0.02 29.19
N LEU A 555 14.61 0.74 29.19
CA LEU A 555 14.58 2.15 29.57
C LEU A 555 15.17 2.41 30.95
N ASN A 556 14.96 1.48 31.90
CA ASN A 556 15.50 1.60 33.26
C ASN A 556 17.00 1.39 33.31
N GLU A 557 17.52 0.43 32.54
CA GLU A 557 18.96 0.12 32.47
C GLU A 557 19.70 1.21 31.69
N LEU A 558 19.12 1.64 30.57
CA LEU A 558 19.67 2.68 29.70
C LEU A 558 19.44 4.08 30.23
N ARG A 559 18.65 4.25 31.31
CA ARG A 559 18.27 5.56 31.85
C ARG A 559 19.49 6.42 32.13
N ALA A 560 20.46 5.88 32.86
CA ALA A 560 21.67 6.62 33.21
C ALA A 560 22.46 7.03 31.94
N SER A 561 22.56 6.12 30.96
CA SER A 561 23.23 6.39 29.68
C SER A 561 22.51 7.45 28.86
N PHE A 562 21.19 7.40 28.74
CA PHE A 562 20.40 8.40 28.02
C PHE A 562 20.37 9.74 28.75
N SER A 563 20.21 9.76 30.08
CA SER A 563 20.31 10.98 30.87
C SER A 563 21.69 11.62 30.71
N SER A 564 22.76 10.82 30.74
CA SER A 564 24.12 11.30 30.45
C SER A 564 24.22 11.85 29.03
N LEU A 565 23.78 11.10 28.01
CA LEU A 565 23.83 11.53 26.61
C LEU A 565 23.12 12.87 26.42
N LEU A 566 21.89 13.00 26.94
CA LEU A 566 21.12 14.23 26.89
C LEU A 566 21.81 15.37 27.66
N GLN A 567 22.42 15.10 28.81
CA GLN A 567 23.11 16.15 29.58
C GLN A 567 24.38 16.68 28.89
N HIS A 568 25.06 15.84 28.11
CA HIS A 568 26.30 16.23 27.42
C HIS A 568 26.04 16.83 26.03
N ASP A 569 24.86 16.61 25.46
CA ASP A 569 24.43 17.15 24.17
C ASP A 569 23.25 18.11 24.36
N ALA A 570 23.58 19.41 24.48
CA ALA A 570 22.60 20.47 24.74
C ALA A 570 21.54 20.58 23.63
N ASP A 571 21.92 20.34 22.37
CA ASP A 571 21.00 20.40 21.23
C ASP A 571 20.02 19.24 21.28
N LEU A 572 20.51 18.03 21.59
CA LEU A 572 19.67 16.85 21.76
C LEU A 572 18.69 16.99 22.94
N LEU A 573 19.14 17.54 24.07
CA LEU A 573 18.27 17.81 25.22
C LEU A 573 17.23 18.89 24.90
N HIS A 574 17.62 19.94 24.17
CA HIS A 574 16.69 20.96 23.71
C HIS A 574 15.64 20.37 22.78
N LEU A 575 16.05 19.54 21.81
CA LEU A 575 15.15 18.85 20.90
C LEU A 575 14.20 17.92 21.66
N TYR A 576 14.70 17.07 22.55
CA TYR A 576 13.87 16.21 23.41
C TYR A 576 12.82 17.01 24.17
N SER A 577 13.25 18.10 24.83
CA SER A 577 12.37 18.95 25.64
C SER A 577 11.32 19.66 24.79
N ASN A 578 11.70 20.10 23.59
CA ASN A 578 10.80 20.76 22.65
C ASN A 578 9.74 19.78 22.10
N LEU A 579 10.15 18.61 21.63
CA LEU A 579 9.24 17.56 21.16
C LEU A 579 8.27 17.14 22.27
N TRP A 580 8.77 16.92 23.48
CA TRP A 580 7.95 16.61 24.64
C TRP A 580 6.91 17.70 24.92
N TYR A 581 7.32 18.96 24.89
CA TYR A 581 6.43 20.10 25.12
C TYR A 581 5.36 20.23 24.04
N ILE A 582 5.71 20.09 22.76
CA ILE A 582 4.75 20.12 21.66
C ILE A 582 3.69 19.02 21.82
N VAL A 583 4.13 17.81 22.17
CA VAL A 583 3.24 16.64 22.33
C VAL A 583 2.35 16.75 23.57
N THR A 584 2.89 17.18 24.71
CA THR A 584 2.17 17.11 26.00
C THR A 584 1.59 18.45 26.47
N SER A 585 2.05 19.56 25.90
CA SER A 585 1.88 20.92 26.44
C SER A 585 2.40 21.06 27.88
N ARG A 586 3.34 20.20 28.30
CA ARG A 586 3.94 20.15 29.63
C ARG A 586 5.46 20.12 29.52
N ARG A 587 6.18 20.52 30.57
CA ARG A 587 7.63 20.31 30.65
C ARG A 587 7.92 18.82 30.88
N PRO A 588 9.05 18.29 30.37
CA PRO A 588 9.47 16.93 30.68
C PRO A 588 9.74 16.77 32.19
N PRO A 589 9.60 15.56 32.75
CA PRO A 589 9.97 15.30 34.13
C PRO A 589 11.44 15.63 34.38
N HIS A 590 11.76 16.18 35.55
CA HIS A 590 13.12 16.51 35.97
C HIS A 590 13.56 15.66 37.18
N PRO A 591 14.74 15.00 37.13
CA PRO A 591 15.60 14.80 35.95
C PRO A 591 14.88 14.07 34.81
N PRO A 592 15.31 14.29 33.54
CA PRO A 592 14.72 13.62 32.39
C PRO A 592 14.68 12.12 32.64
N LEU A 593 13.59 11.48 32.22
CA LEU A 593 13.37 10.04 32.34
C LEU A 593 12.95 9.52 33.74
N ARG A 594 12.47 10.38 34.65
CA ARG A 594 11.74 9.93 35.86
C ARG A 594 10.26 9.75 35.55
N PHE A 595 9.80 8.50 35.55
CA PHE A 595 8.40 8.09 35.37
C PHE A 595 7.98 7.22 36.54
#